data_AF-Q8EGQ0-F1
#
_entry.id   AF-Q8EGQ0-F1
#
_cell.length_a   1.000
_cell.length_b   1.000
_cell.length_c   1.000
_cell.angle_alpha   90.00
_cell.angle_beta   90.00
_cell.angle_gamma   90.00
#
_symmetry.space_group_name_H-M   'P 1'
#
loop_
_entity.id
_entity.type
_entity.pdbx_description
1 polymer ?
#
loop_
_entity_poly.entity_id
_entity_poly.type
_entity_poly.pdbx_seq_one_letter_code
_entity_poly.pdbx_strand_id
1 'polypeptide(L)'
;MKSKTSVIIGSIFAAYTAFVAVVVLVYEPTPDEMDWEDRQVYNSQKLNDLSLGQDISEVKTLFGKADFSEAKSLKDGQLQVLFYRTQHDKSDGVTTKEECTPLMFKDNKLVAWGNDTYKQYLETGTDIVSRTAKEAESSSKN
;
A
#
# COMPACT_ATOMS: atom_id res chain seq x y z
N MET A 1 3.44 -13.94 -59.78
CA MET A 1 3.64 -12.49 -59.70
C MET A 1 3.25 -12.03 -58.30
N LYS A 2 4.21 -11.71 -57.41
CA LYS A 2 3.87 -11.17 -56.08
C LYS A 2 3.17 -9.82 -56.32
N SER A 3 1.91 -9.69 -55.90
CA SER A 3 1.21 -8.41 -56.00
C SER A 3 1.90 -7.43 -55.06
N LYS A 4 2.20 -6.21 -55.55
CA LYS A 4 2.82 -5.16 -54.73
C LYS A 4 2.00 -4.91 -53.44
N THR A 5 0.68 -5.05 -53.54
CA THR A 5 -0.27 -4.94 -52.43
C THR A 5 -0.04 -5.99 -51.35
N SER A 6 0.21 -7.25 -51.71
CA SER A 6 0.46 -8.31 -50.73
C SER A 6 1.77 -8.11 -49.96
N VAL A 7 2.80 -7.55 -50.62
CA VAL A 7 4.08 -7.21 -49.96
C VAL A 7 3.89 -6.04 -48.98
N ILE A 8 3.13 -5.03 -49.38
CA ILE A 8 2.84 -3.87 -48.51
C ILE A 8 2.07 -4.30 -47.26
N ILE A 9 1.02 -5.12 -47.41
CA ILE A 9 0.23 -5.62 -46.27
C ILE A 9 1.10 -6.46 -45.34
N GLY A 10 1.91 -7.37 -45.89
CA GLY A 10 2.84 -8.18 -45.09
C GLY A 10 3.85 -7.34 -44.32
N SER A 11 4.37 -6.27 -44.94
CA SER A 11 5.32 -5.35 -44.29
C SER A 11 4.68 -4.57 -43.14
N ILE A 12 3.44 -4.11 -43.29
CA ILE A 12 2.73 -3.38 -42.22
C ILE A 12 2.46 -4.32 -41.05
N PHE A 13 2.02 -5.54 -41.31
CA PHE A 13 1.79 -6.55 -40.27
C PHE A 13 3.08 -6.85 -39.50
N ALA A 14 4.19 -7.10 -40.21
CA ALA A 14 5.49 -7.35 -39.59
C ALA A 14 5.96 -6.17 -38.72
N ALA A 15 5.79 -4.94 -39.20
CA ALA A 15 6.14 -3.73 -38.43
C ALA A 15 5.27 -3.59 -37.17
N TYR A 16 3.96 -3.85 -37.26
CA TYR A 16 3.07 -3.83 -36.10
C TYR A 16 3.43 -4.91 -35.07
N THR A 17 3.69 -6.14 -35.50
CA THR A 17 4.12 -7.21 -34.60
C THR A 17 5.44 -6.87 -33.90
N ALA A 18 6.41 -6.32 -34.62
CA ALA A 18 7.67 -5.87 -34.02
C ALA A 18 7.44 -4.76 -32.97
N PHE A 19 6.55 -3.81 -33.26
CA PHE A 19 6.18 -2.76 -32.31
C PHE A 19 5.54 -3.33 -31.04
N VAL A 20 4.55 -4.22 -31.16
CA VAL A 20 3.90 -4.87 -30.01
C VAL A 20 4.91 -5.67 -29.18
N ALA A 21 5.82 -6.40 -29.83
CA ALA A 21 6.87 -7.14 -29.14
C ALA A 21 7.78 -6.22 -28.31
N VAL A 22 8.16 -5.07 -28.85
CA VAL A 22 8.94 -4.06 -28.10
C VAL A 22 8.14 -3.55 -26.89
N VAL A 23 6.85 -3.24 -27.06
CA VAL A 23 6.00 -2.77 -25.95
C VAL A 23 5.93 -3.82 -24.83
N VAL A 24 5.66 -5.09 -25.17
CA VAL A 24 5.55 -6.17 -24.17
C VAL A 24 6.88 -6.44 -23.46
N LEU A 25 8.02 -6.29 -24.13
CA LEU A 25 9.34 -6.52 -23.54
C LEU A 25 9.86 -5.37 -22.67
N VAL A 26 9.32 -4.16 -22.84
CA VAL A 26 9.79 -2.95 -22.14
C VAL A 26 8.81 -2.49 -21.05
N TYR A 27 7.56 -2.92 -21.09
CA TYR A 27 6.55 -2.53 -20.12
C TYR A 27 6.73 -3.25 -18.77
N GLU A 28 6.98 -2.49 -17.72
CA GLU A 28 6.95 -2.96 -16.32
C GLU A 28 5.65 -2.47 -15.66
N PRO A 29 4.75 -3.35 -15.20
CA PRO A 29 3.51 -2.93 -14.57
C PRO A 29 3.79 -2.25 -13.23
N THR A 30 3.08 -1.16 -12.96
CA THR A 30 3.08 -0.55 -11.63
C THR A 30 2.35 -1.44 -10.62
N PRO A 31 2.59 -1.30 -9.29
CA PRO A 31 1.88 -2.10 -8.29
C PRO A 31 0.35 -2.01 -8.36
N ASP A 32 -0.21 -0.95 -8.92
CA ASP A 32 -1.66 -0.76 -9.10
C ASP A 32 -2.21 -1.46 -10.36
N GLU A 33 -1.34 -1.84 -11.29
CA GLU A 33 -1.68 -2.55 -12.53
C GLU A 33 -1.41 -4.06 -12.44
N MET A 34 -0.71 -4.49 -11.38
CA MET A 34 -0.46 -5.91 -11.10
C MET A 34 -1.75 -6.65 -10.74
N ASP A 35 -1.85 -7.91 -11.16
CA ASP A 35 -2.89 -8.81 -10.68
C ASP A 35 -2.74 -9.04 -9.16
N TRP A 36 -3.84 -9.39 -8.49
CA TRP A 36 -3.87 -9.35 -7.03
C TRP A 36 -2.90 -10.36 -6.39
N GLU A 37 -2.66 -11.51 -7.01
CA GLU A 37 -1.68 -12.51 -6.56
C GLU A 37 -0.24 -11.96 -6.61
N ASP A 38 0.13 -11.36 -7.74
CA ASP A 38 1.46 -10.79 -7.96
C ASP A 38 1.69 -9.58 -7.05
N ARG A 39 0.69 -8.70 -6.95
CA ARG A 39 0.72 -7.51 -6.09
C ARG A 39 0.91 -7.86 -4.62
N GLN A 40 0.24 -8.91 -4.15
CA GLN A 40 0.42 -9.44 -2.79
C GLN A 40 1.87 -9.87 -2.53
N VAL A 41 2.43 -10.66 -3.45
CA VAL A 41 3.80 -11.19 -3.30
C VAL A 41 4.80 -10.04 -3.35
N TYR A 42 4.60 -9.11 -4.28
CA TYR A 42 5.37 -7.88 -4.40
C TYR A 42 5.33 -7.07 -3.09
N ASN A 43 4.14 -6.76 -2.56
CA ASN A 43 3.99 -6.00 -1.33
C ASN A 43 4.68 -6.70 -0.15
N SER A 44 4.50 -8.01 0.00
CA SER A 44 5.12 -8.80 1.06
C SER A 44 6.66 -8.72 1.02
N GLN A 45 7.25 -8.78 -0.18
CA GLN A 45 8.69 -8.61 -0.36
C GLN A 45 9.14 -7.17 -0.06
N LYS A 46 8.39 -6.17 -0.53
CA LYS A 46 8.68 -4.73 -0.34
C LYS A 46 8.60 -4.25 1.10
N LEU A 47 7.94 -5.00 2.00
CA LEU A 47 8.00 -4.70 3.43
C LEU A 47 9.45 -4.66 3.97
N ASN A 48 10.37 -5.44 3.38
CA ASN A 48 11.78 -5.46 3.80
C ASN A 48 12.55 -4.20 3.38
N ASP A 49 12.02 -3.43 2.43
CA ASP A 49 12.63 -2.20 1.93
C ASP A 49 12.18 -0.97 2.76
N LEU A 50 11.23 -1.15 3.69
CA LEU A 50 10.70 -0.07 4.53
C LEU A 50 11.72 0.39 5.57
N SER A 51 11.71 1.69 5.84
CA SER A 51 12.50 2.30 6.90
C SER A 51 11.67 3.27 7.73
N LEU A 52 11.89 3.27 9.05
CA LEU A 52 11.26 4.27 9.93
C LEU A 52 11.66 5.68 9.49
N GLY A 53 10.71 6.61 9.53
CA GLY A 53 10.89 7.98 9.06
C GLY A 53 10.74 8.18 7.55
N GLN A 54 10.47 7.11 6.78
CA GLN A 54 10.15 7.22 5.35
C GLN A 54 8.88 8.04 5.14
N ASP A 55 8.85 8.85 4.07
CA ASP A 55 7.67 9.65 3.78
C ASP A 55 6.52 8.81 3.25
N ILE A 56 5.29 9.14 3.64
CA ILE A 56 4.10 8.45 3.13
C ILE A 56 3.99 8.54 1.60
N SER A 57 4.50 9.59 0.96
CA SER A 57 4.52 9.67 -0.50
C SER A 57 5.44 8.60 -1.11
N GLU A 58 6.60 8.38 -0.52
CA GLU A 58 7.57 7.37 -0.98
C GLU A 58 7.01 5.97 -0.80
N VAL A 59 6.33 5.70 0.33
CA VAL A 59 5.65 4.41 0.55
C VAL A 59 4.53 4.21 -0.48
N LYS A 60 3.72 5.24 -0.78
CA LYS A 60 2.68 5.13 -1.81
C LYS A 60 3.24 4.93 -3.21
N THR A 61 4.40 5.50 -3.52
CA THR A 61 5.10 5.20 -4.78
C THR A 61 5.58 3.76 -4.83
N LEU A 62 6.07 3.22 -3.70
CA LEU A 62 6.61 1.87 -3.63
C LEU A 62 5.53 0.78 -3.69
N PHE A 63 4.40 0.97 -3.01
CA PHE A 63 3.33 -0.03 -2.84
C PHE A 63 2.06 0.25 -3.67
N GLY A 64 1.98 1.43 -4.30
CA GLY A 64 0.76 1.90 -4.95
C GLY A 64 -0.32 2.32 -3.94
N LYS A 65 -1.58 2.23 -4.37
CA LYS A 65 -2.76 2.61 -3.59
C LYS A 65 -3.03 1.62 -2.47
N ALA A 66 -3.16 2.09 -1.23
CA ALA A 66 -3.57 1.23 -0.12
C ALA A 66 -4.98 0.63 -0.33
N ASP A 67 -5.18 -0.61 0.11
CA ASP A 67 -6.47 -1.30 0.05
C ASP A 67 -7.46 -0.70 1.06
N PHE A 68 -6.95 -0.31 2.23
CA PHE A 68 -7.68 0.46 3.22
C PHE A 68 -6.84 1.61 3.77
N SER A 69 -7.51 2.65 4.28
CA SER A 69 -6.85 3.74 4.97
C SER A 69 -7.73 4.27 6.10
N GLU A 70 -7.11 4.57 7.23
CA GLU A 70 -7.75 5.28 8.34
C GLU A 70 -6.85 6.39 8.86
N ALA A 71 -7.43 7.44 9.41
CA ALA A 71 -6.68 8.51 10.03
C ALA A 71 -7.46 9.13 11.19
N LYS A 72 -6.72 9.66 12.18
CA LYS A 72 -7.27 10.45 13.28
C LYS A 72 -6.33 11.59 13.66
N SER A 73 -6.93 12.70 14.07
CA SER A 73 -6.20 13.82 14.67
C SER A 73 -5.99 13.55 16.16
N LEU A 74 -4.76 13.72 16.62
CA LEU A 74 -4.39 13.72 18.03
C LEU A 74 -4.13 15.17 18.47
N LYS A 75 -3.99 15.42 19.78
CA LYS A 75 -3.56 16.73 20.28
C LYS A 75 -2.18 17.13 19.72
N ASP A 76 -1.30 16.14 19.55
CA ASP A 76 0.11 16.33 19.21
C ASP A 76 0.47 15.79 17.81
N GLY A 77 -0.45 15.93 16.84
CA GLY A 77 -0.21 15.59 15.42
C GLY A 77 -1.31 14.75 14.77
N GLN A 78 -1.06 14.32 13.54
CA GLN A 78 -1.96 13.43 12.80
C GLN A 78 -1.41 12.00 12.79
N LEU A 79 -2.28 11.03 13.00
CA LEU A 79 -1.97 9.62 12.85
C LEU A 79 -2.77 9.03 11.69
N GLN A 80 -2.10 8.32 10.79
CA GLN A 80 -2.70 7.62 9.66
C GLN A 80 -2.22 6.17 9.64
N VAL A 81 -3.07 5.24 9.24
CA VAL A 81 -2.68 3.86 8.94
C VAL A 81 -3.15 3.49 7.55
N LEU A 82 -2.23 2.95 6.75
CA LEU A 82 -2.49 2.39 5.43
C LEU A 82 -2.39 0.87 5.52
N PHE A 83 -3.27 0.17 4.83
CA PHE A 83 -3.29 -1.28 4.78
C PHE A 83 -2.98 -1.73 3.35
N TYR A 84 -1.98 -2.59 3.22
CA TYR A 84 -1.60 -3.20 1.96
C TYR A 84 -1.75 -4.71 2.07
N ARG A 85 -2.41 -5.35 1.10
CA ARG A 85 -2.53 -6.80 1.03
C ARG A 85 -1.14 -7.42 0.88
N THR A 86 -0.81 -8.35 1.77
CA THR A 86 0.51 -9.01 1.83
C THR A 86 0.41 -10.51 2.02
N GLN A 87 -0.79 -11.04 2.26
CA GLN A 87 -1.04 -12.46 2.44
C GLN A 87 -2.45 -12.83 1.96
N HIS A 88 -2.62 -14.10 1.65
CA HIS A 88 -3.90 -14.69 1.24
C HIS A 88 -4.42 -15.56 2.37
N ASP A 89 -5.64 -15.28 2.82
CA ASP A 89 -6.34 -16.15 3.77
C ASP A 89 -7.54 -16.83 3.08
N LYS A 90 -8.31 -16.08 2.29
CA LYS A 90 -9.57 -16.55 1.70
C LYS A 90 -9.68 -16.26 0.22
N SER A 91 -10.11 -17.25 -0.55
CA SER A 91 -10.35 -17.14 -2.00
C SER A 91 -11.81 -16.77 -2.31
N ASP A 92 -12.38 -15.80 -1.60
CA ASP A 92 -13.76 -15.33 -1.79
C ASP A 92 -13.87 -14.08 -2.68
N GLY A 93 -12.73 -13.59 -3.18
CA GLY A 93 -12.64 -12.41 -4.04
C GLY A 93 -12.77 -11.07 -3.30
N VAL A 94 -12.79 -11.08 -1.95
CA VAL A 94 -12.89 -9.87 -1.13
C VAL A 94 -11.62 -9.73 -0.30
N THR A 95 -10.93 -8.58 -0.42
CA THR A 95 -9.80 -8.29 0.47
C THR A 95 -10.32 -7.89 1.84
N THR A 96 -9.76 -8.46 2.90
CA THR A 96 -10.04 -8.04 4.29
C THR A 96 -8.80 -7.46 4.98
N LYS A 97 -8.99 -6.78 6.11
CA LYS A 97 -7.86 -6.17 6.84
C LYS A 97 -6.92 -7.22 7.44
N GLU A 98 -7.42 -8.42 7.71
CA GLU A 98 -6.65 -9.55 8.24
C GLU A 98 -5.68 -10.13 7.20
N GLU A 99 -5.93 -9.87 5.92
CA GLU A 99 -5.03 -10.19 4.80
C GLU A 99 -3.99 -9.09 4.51
N CYS A 100 -4.04 -7.99 5.27
CA CYS A 100 -3.21 -6.81 5.05
C CYS A 100 -2.18 -6.62 6.15
N THR A 101 -1.03 -6.06 5.78
CA THR A 101 -0.08 -5.49 6.73
C THR A 101 -0.39 -4.00 6.93
N PRO A 102 -0.67 -3.55 8.18
CA PRO A 102 -0.84 -2.14 8.49
C PRO A 102 0.51 -1.42 8.57
N LEU A 103 0.59 -0.24 7.96
CA LEU A 103 1.70 0.72 8.04
C LEU A 103 1.17 1.99 8.68
N MET A 104 1.72 2.35 9.84
CA MET A 104 1.29 3.52 10.62
C MET A 104 2.25 4.69 10.42
N PHE A 105 1.66 5.86 10.20
CA PHE A 105 2.32 7.12 9.93
C PHE A 105 1.92 8.14 10.97
N LYS A 106 2.90 8.88 11.51
CA LYS A 106 2.68 10.08 12.30
C LYS A 106 3.25 11.26 11.55
N ASP A 107 2.43 12.30 11.33
CA ASP A 107 2.83 13.51 10.61
C ASP A 107 3.55 13.20 9.28
N ASN A 108 2.92 12.30 8.49
CA ASN A 108 3.40 11.79 7.20
C ASN A 108 4.67 10.92 7.23
N LYS A 109 5.18 10.55 8.41
CA LYS A 109 6.38 9.72 8.56
C LYS A 109 6.04 8.33 9.07
N LEU A 110 6.60 7.29 8.44
CA LEU A 110 6.40 5.90 8.85
C LEU A 110 6.97 5.68 10.25
N VAL A 111 6.13 5.27 11.21
CA VAL A 111 6.51 5.07 12.61
C VAL A 111 6.39 3.62 13.07
N ALA A 112 5.60 2.79 12.38
CA ALA A 112 5.49 1.36 12.65
C ALA A 112 4.86 0.62 11.47
N TRP A 113 5.09 -0.69 11.37
CA TRP A 113 4.35 -1.60 10.49
C TRP A 113 4.35 -3.02 11.06
N GLY A 114 3.42 -3.86 10.61
CA GLY A 114 3.28 -5.26 11.07
C GLY A 114 2.12 -5.49 12.03
N ASN A 115 1.96 -6.73 12.50
CA ASN A 115 0.74 -7.25 13.14
C ASN A 115 0.18 -6.39 14.30
N ASP A 116 1.04 -5.89 15.18
CA ASP A 116 0.61 -5.12 16.36
C ASP A 116 0.30 -3.65 16.05
N THR A 117 0.64 -3.18 14.84
CA THR A 117 0.57 -1.76 14.48
C THR A 117 -0.86 -1.23 14.48
N TYR A 118 -1.83 -2.02 14.01
CA TYR A 118 -3.21 -1.55 14.02
C TYR A 118 -3.78 -1.48 15.44
N LYS A 119 -3.38 -2.39 16.33
CA LYS A 119 -3.73 -2.32 17.75
C LYS A 119 -3.15 -1.05 18.39
N GLN A 120 -1.88 -0.75 18.13
CA GLN A 120 -1.25 0.50 18.59
C GLN A 120 -1.98 1.73 18.05
N TYR A 121 -2.39 1.71 16.77
CA TYR A 121 -3.19 2.77 16.17
C TYR A 121 -4.49 2.97 16.95
N LEU A 122 -5.24 1.90 17.25
CA LEU A 122 -6.50 1.99 18.00
C LEU A 122 -6.29 2.54 19.43
N GLU A 123 -5.25 2.08 20.13
CA GLU A 123 -4.93 2.47 21.51
C GLU A 123 -4.40 3.90 21.62
N THR A 124 -3.74 4.42 20.59
CA THR A 124 -3.15 5.77 20.60
C THR A 124 -4.21 6.85 20.81
N GLY A 125 -4.05 7.68 21.85
CA GLY A 125 -5.01 8.72 22.22
C GLY A 125 -6.01 8.31 23.30
N THR A 126 -6.09 7.02 23.64
CA THR A 126 -6.88 6.52 24.79
C THR A 126 -6.15 6.80 26.10
N ASP A 127 -4.81 6.79 26.08
CA ASP A 127 -3.94 7.05 27.24
C ASP A 127 -4.14 8.44 27.84
N ILE A 128 -4.50 9.43 27.02
CA ILE A 128 -4.77 10.80 27.48
C ILE A 128 -6.03 10.83 28.35
N VAL A 129 -7.07 10.06 27.98
CA VAL A 129 -8.32 10.00 28.75
C VAL A 129 -8.08 9.32 30.10
N SER A 130 -7.32 8.22 30.12
CA SER A 130 -7.01 7.48 31.35
C SER A 130 -6.07 8.24 32.30
N ARG A 131 -5.11 9.01 31.79
CA ARG A 131 -4.24 9.88 32.62
C ARG A 131 -5.02 11.07 33.18
N THR A 132 -5.83 11.73 32.37
CA THR A 132 -6.66 12.87 32.81
C THR A 132 -7.66 12.44 33.89
N ALA A 133 -8.28 11.26 33.78
CA ALA A 133 -9.18 10.73 34.79
C ALA A 133 -8.47 10.44 36.13
N LYS A 134 -7.25 9.87 36.09
CA LYS A 134 -6.45 9.61 37.29
C LYS A 134 -5.99 10.88 38.00
N GLU A 135 -5.61 11.93 37.26
CA GLU A 135 -5.20 13.21 37.83
C GLU A 135 -6.38 13.98 38.46
N ALA A 136 -7.57 13.91 37.84
CA ALA A 136 -8.79 14.50 38.40
C ALA A 136 -9.24 13.82 39.71
N GLU A 137 -9.15 12.49 39.79
CA GLU A 137 -9.45 11.74 41.03
C GLU A 137 -8.43 12.02 42.16
N SER A 138 -7.17 12.30 41.80
CA SER A 138 -6.13 12.67 42.77
C SER A 138 -6.29 14.09 43.31
N SER A 139 -6.78 15.04 42.51
CA SER A 139 -7.02 16.43 42.97
C SER A 139 -8.28 16.57 43.82
N SER A 140 -9.26 15.67 43.70
CA SER A 140 -10.48 15.70 44.52
C SER A 140 -10.28 15.16 45.94
N LYS A 141 -9.13 14.57 46.26
CA LYS A 141 -8.82 13.96 47.56
C LYS A 141 -7.91 14.82 48.46
N ASN A 142 -7.53 16.02 48.01
CA ASN A 142 -6.77 17.01 48.80
C ASN A 142 -7.62 18.25 49.09
#